data_AF-A0AAD8S509-F1
#
_entry.id   AF-A0AAD8S509-F1
#
_cell.length_a   1.000
_cell.length_b   1.000
_cell.length_c   1.000
_cell.angle_alpha   90.00
_cell.angle_beta   90.00
_cell.angle_gamma   90.00
#
_symmetry.space_group_name_H-M   'P 1'
#
loop_
_entity.id
_entity.type
_entity.pdbx_description
1 polymer ?
#
loop_
_entity_poly.entity_id
_entity_poly.type
_entity_poly.pdbx_seq_one_letter_code
_entity_poly.pdbx_strand_id
1 'polypeptide(L)'
;MCRGPKLDGKDAQPDHRQLTSEFIAYKLSAEISSLPIMSIKSVQDTVKSRFAYDVKYGKAWKAKQAAFKMLYGDWEEAYNRVPRLLLAMAATNPGMVHVVEPSATKMTLHDGKRVRVFHRAFWSFEQCTRAFEHCRPVIAVDGTFLTGQYKGTLLVAIANDASNRLVPLAFALVEIENNDNWEWFFHILRTRVIPPSKEVCVISDRHQGILNAVELAIPGHAPLHHRWCMRHFCANFYRACKSKELSDLLQDCCLAYSERRFANLYNGLLKHKDLNAGGQEFLHRHLIFNSKWARAYDEDGRRYGQMTSNMAECFNNVLKGVRALPVTAIIQYTFEKLNVYFQNYTDETEKEIAMNCEFPTKVQEFMDFQARKADSQTATCYDNVDWVYQVNEPGGTTQGGVQHGGRAFRVSLKTCECTCMATQPTKGKGAWEGNEKEESVWEEAVRTVRKRENEELERKRREEIAKKKEEDDRMQRGYEEYLLRDKRRNDKLKAERDREARSKFLRSCQLEQIARERANRMHLEEVAREAERIKEERAQTKDAKTEEHHHFFDSVVQLARDIREKEELAEESKKKKARGEGAFATQ
;
A
#
# COMPACT_ATOMS: atom_id res chain seq x y z
N MET A 1 -38.25 -15.32 8.96
CA MET A 1 -37.44 -16.12 8.02
C MET A 1 -38.32 -17.27 7.53
N CYS A 2 -38.72 -17.27 6.27
CA CYS A 2 -39.49 -18.38 5.71
C CYS A 2 -38.56 -19.58 5.57
N ARG A 3 -38.82 -20.65 6.34
CA ARG A 3 -38.15 -21.95 6.22
C ARG A 3 -38.96 -22.80 5.23
N GLY A 4 -38.42 -23.02 4.03
CA GLY A 4 -38.99 -23.96 3.07
C GLY A 4 -38.15 -24.03 1.81
N PRO A 5 -37.82 -25.23 1.27
CA PRO A 5 -37.08 -25.38 0.03
C PRO A 5 -38.03 -25.21 -1.16
N LYS A 6 -38.47 -23.98 -1.41
CA LYS A 6 -38.94 -23.59 -2.75
C LYS A 6 -37.77 -22.90 -3.42
N LEU A 7 -36.96 -23.72 -4.11
CA LEU A 7 -36.11 -23.24 -5.18
C LEU A 7 -37.05 -22.67 -6.23
N ASP A 8 -37.11 -21.34 -6.33
CA ASP A 8 -37.70 -20.67 -7.48
C ASP A 8 -36.85 -21.08 -8.70
N GLY A 9 -37.24 -22.18 -9.34
CA GLY A 9 -36.54 -22.75 -10.49
C GLY A 9 -36.72 -21.88 -11.72
N LYS A 10 -35.65 -21.65 -12.48
CA LYS A 10 -35.53 -21.02 -13.82
C LYS A 10 -36.28 -19.71 -14.14
N ASP A 11 -37.20 -19.26 -13.28
CA ASP A 11 -38.06 -18.08 -13.37
C ASP A 11 -37.84 -17.12 -12.18
N ALA A 12 -36.80 -17.35 -11.37
CA ALA A 12 -36.38 -16.41 -10.35
C ALA A 12 -35.97 -15.09 -11.03
N GLN A 13 -36.84 -14.09 -10.93
CA GLN A 13 -36.54 -12.73 -11.37
C GLN A 13 -35.22 -12.30 -10.71
N PRO A 14 -34.25 -11.77 -11.46
CA PRO A 14 -32.96 -11.36 -10.90
C PRO A 14 -33.10 -10.21 -9.88
N ASP A 15 -34.27 -9.55 -9.81
CA ASP A 15 -34.61 -8.51 -8.86
C ASP A 15 -35.72 -8.91 -7.88
N HIS A 16 -35.51 -8.62 -6.60
CA HIS A 16 -36.51 -8.84 -5.56
C HIS A 16 -37.25 -7.52 -5.24
N ARG A 17 -38.59 -7.50 -5.35
CA ARG A 17 -39.43 -6.30 -5.16
C ARG A 17 -39.27 -5.62 -3.80
N GLN A 18 -39.03 -6.39 -2.74
CA GLN A 18 -38.82 -5.84 -1.38
C GLN A 18 -37.38 -5.39 -1.12
N LEU A 19 -36.46 -5.64 -2.06
CA LEU A 19 -35.07 -5.18 -1.96
C LEU A 19 -35.00 -3.74 -2.49
N THR A 20 -35.64 -2.84 -1.75
CA THR A 20 -35.69 -1.41 -2.05
C THR A 20 -34.35 -0.76 -1.70
N SER A 21 -34.10 0.43 -2.26
CA SER A 21 -32.85 1.16 -1.99
C SER A 21 -32.74 1.50 -0.49
N GLU A 22 -33.86 1.84 0.14
CA GLU A 22 -33.98 2.21 1.55
C GLU A 22 -33.71 1.00 2.46
N PHE A 23 -34.20 -0.18 2.09
CA PHE A 23 -33.92 -1.40 2.85
C PHE A 23 -32.43 -1.79 2.76
N ILE A 24 -31.86 -1.74 1.56
CA ILE A 24 -30.42 -1.98 1.34
C ILE A 24 -29.60 -0.97 2.14
N ALA A 25 -29.97 0.31 2.08
CA ALA A 25 -29.32 1.38 2.81
C ALA A 25 -29.29 1.12 4.31
N TYR A 26 -30.44 0.79 4.90
CA TYR A 26 -30.55 0.48 6.32
C TYR A 26 -29.67 -0.72 6.70
N LYS A 27 -29.70 -1.80 5.90
CA LYS A 27 -28.94 -3.02 6.19
C LYS A 27 -27.43 -2.86 6.00
N LEU A 28 -27.00 -2.02 5.07
CA LEU A 28 -25.60 -1.75 4.77
C LEU A 28 -25.06 -0.48 5.44
N SER A 29 -25.85 0.19 6.28
CA SER A 29 -25.50 1.47 6.89
C SER A 29 -24.21 1.39 7.72
N ALA A 30 -24.02 0.30 8.47
CA ALA A 30 -22.80 0.08 9.27
C ALA A 30 -21.57 -0.13 8.37
N GLU A 31 -21.67 -0.96 7.32
CA GLU A 31 -20.57 -1.17 6.38
C GLU A 31 -20.25 0.10 5.56
N ILE A 32 -21.26 0.90 5.23
CA ILE A 32 -21.09 2.19 4.55
C ILE A 32 -20.49 3.23 5.51
N SER A 33 -20.83 3.18 6.80
CA SER A 33 -20.22 4.05 7.82
C SER A 33 -18.75 3.72 8.03
N SER A 34 -18.37 2.43 8.03
CA SER A 34 -16.98 2.02 8.22
C SER A 34 -16.12 2.24 6.97
N LEU A 35 -16.71 2.15 5.77
CA LEU A 35 -16.04 2.44 4.51
C LEU A 35 -16.89 3.36 3.61
N PRO A 36 -16.96 4.68 3.90
CA PRO A 36 -17.77 5.61 3.11
C PRO A 36 -17.35 5.70 1.64
N ILE A 37 -16.07 5.44 1.36
CA ILE A 37 -15.49 5.41 0.01
C ILE A 37 -15.81 4.12 -0.78
N MET A 38 -16.58 3.18 -0.20
CA MET A 38 -16.97 1.92 -0.85
C MET A 38 -17.55 2.17 -2.25
N SER A 39 -17.03 1.47 -3.26
CA SER A 39 -17.52 1.63 -4.63
C SER A 39 -18.97 1.14 -4.78
N ILE A 40 -19.73 1.68 -5.74
CA ILE A 40 -21.08 1.17 -6.02
C ILE A 40 -21.04 -0.31 -6.41
N LYS A 41 -19.98 -0.75 -7.09
CA LYS A 41 -19.77 -2.15 -7.42
C LYS A 41 -19.63 -3.01 -6.17
N SER A 42 -18.84 -2.56 -5.19
CA SER A 42 -18.71 -3.22 -3.88
C SER A 42 -20.05 -3.27 -3.13
N VAL A 43 -20.90 -2.23 -3.25
CA VAL A 43 -22.27 -2.26 -2.70
C VAL A 43 -23.10 -3.36 -3.40
N GLN A 44 -23.05 -3.46 -4.73
CA GLN A 44 -23.75 -4.53 -5.47
C GLN A 44 -23.26 -5.92 -5.04
N ASP A 45 -21.95 -6.10 -4.91
CA ASP A 45 -21.34 -7.37 -4.53
C ASP A 45 -21.70 -7.76 -3.08
N THR A 46 -21.77 -6.78 -2.17
CA THR A 46 -22.23 -6.97 -0.79
C THR A 46 -23.69 -7.38 -0.74
N VAL A 47 -24.55 -6.73 -1.54
CA VAL A 47 -25.96 -7.10 -1.67
C VAL A 47 -26.10 -8.52 -2.21
N LYS A 48 -25.35 -8.88 -3.25
CA LYS A 48 -25.35 -10.22 -3.82
C LYS A 48 -24.91 -11.27 -2.80
N SER A 49 -23.84 -11.00 -2.06
CA SER A 49 -23.34 -11.90 -1.02
C SER A 49 -24.35 -12.09 0.11
N ARG A 50 -25.02 -11.02 0.56
CA ARG A 50 -25.88 -11.03 1.75
C ARG A 50 -27.30 -11.52 1.47
N PHE A 51 -27.82 -11.25 0.28
CA PHE A 51 -29.22 -11.53 -0.07
C PHE A 51 -29.38 -12.51 -1.23
N ALA A 52 -28.29 -12.93 -1.87
CA ALA A 52 -28.29 -13.80 -3.05
C ALA A 52 -29.01 -13.22 -4.30
N TYR A 53 -29.25 -11.90 -4.32
CA TYR A 53 -29.85 -11.19 -5.45
C TYR A 53 -28.90 -10.17 -6.07
N ASP A 54 -28.95 -10.05 -7.39
CA ASP A 54 -28.23 -9.00 -8.12
C ASP A 54 -29.05 -7.70 -8.14
N VAL A 55 -28.39 -6.57 -7.89
CA VAL A 55 -29.02 -5.24 -7.98
C VAL A 55 -28.39 -4.41 -9.08
N LYS A 56 -29.22 -3.67 -9.82
CA LYS A 56 -28.75 -2.71 -10.83
C LYS A 56 -27.91 -1.61 -10.18
N TYR A 57 -26.94 -1.08 -10.92
CA TYR A 57 -26.06 -0.01 -10.47
C TYR A 57 -26.83 1.19 -9.87
N GLY A 58 -27.87 1.67 -10.57
CA GLY A 58 -28.68 2.80 -10.11
C GLY A 58 -29.40 2.54 -8.77
N LYS A 59 -29.79 1.30 -8.48
CA LYS A 59 -30.42 0.93 -7.20
C LYS A 59 -29.38 0.88 -6.08
N ALA A 60 -28.21 0.30 -6.34
CA ALA A 60 -27.09 0.31 -5.38
C ALA A 60 -26.59 1.73 -5.10
N TRP A 61 -26.54 2.60 -6.12
CA TRP A 61 -26.23 4.01 -5.96
C TRP A 61 -27.26 4.73 -5.08
N LYS A 62 -28.57 4.57 -5.36
CA LYS A 62 -29.63 5.13 -4.52
C LYS A 62 -29.58 4.60 -3.09
N ALA A 63 -29.26 3.32 -2.89
CA ALA A 63 -29.10 2.73 -1.57
C ALA A 63 -27.93 3.38 -0.81
N LYS A 64 -26.79 3.59 -1.49
CA LYS A 64 -25.66 4.30 -0.88
C LYS A 64 -26.02 5.74 -0.49
N GLN A 65 -26.74 6.47 -1.34
CA GLN A 65 -27.20 7.82 -1.02
C GLN A 65 -28.21 7.84 0.14
N ALA A 66 -29.13 6.88 0.19
CA ALA A 66 -30.07 6.74 1.30
C ALA A 66 -29.34 6.40 2.62
N ALA A 67 -28.30 5.57 2.59
CA ALA A 67 -27.49 5.28 3.77
C ALA A 67 -26.73 6.53 4.24
N PHE A 68 -26.17 7.32 3.32
CA PHE A 68 -25.57 8.61 3.67
C PHE A 68 -26.57 9.59 4.27
N LYS A 69 -27.79 9.65 3.73
CA LYS A 69 -28.85 10.47 4.32
C LYS A 69 -29.17 10.02 5.75
N MET A 70 -29.21 8.71 6.02
CA MET A 70 -29.44 8.16 7.35
C MET A 70 -28.30 8.48 8.33
N LEU A 71 -27.05 8.40 7.88
CA LEU A 71 -25.86 8.59 8.72
C LEU A 71 -25.54 10.08 8.97
N TYR A 72 -25.55 10.88 7.91
CA TYR A 72 -25.01 12.24 7.92
C TYR A 72 -26.08 13.32 7.87
N GLY A 73 -27.35 12.94 7.66
CA GLY A 73 -28.41 13.86 7.27
C GLY A 73 -28.41 14.09 5.76
N ASP A 74 -29.36 14.89 5.28
CA ASP A 74 -29.25 15.39 3.91
C ASP A 74 -28.10 16.40 3.78
N TRP A 75 -27.85 16.84 2.55
CA TRP A 75 -26.74 17.73 2.25
C TRP A 75 -26.83 19.06 3.00
N GLU A 76 -28.05 19.61 3.18
CA GLU A 76 -28.27 20.88 3.86
C GLU A 76 -28.04 20.73 5.36
N GLU A 77 -28.61 19.67 5.91
CA GLU A 77 -28.46 19.29 7.31
C GLU A 77 -26.98 19.06 7.67
N ALA A 78 -26.20 18.48 6.76
CA ALA A 78 -24.76 18.31 6.97
C ALA A 78 -24.04 19.65 7.18
N TYR A 79 -24.31 20.68 6.37
CA TYR A 79 -23.73 22.02 6.60
C TYR A 79 -24.22 22.64 7.90
N ASN A 80 -25.51 22.49 8.22
CA ASN A 80 -26.09 22.99 9.48
C ASN A 80 -25.50 22.29 10.71
N ARG A 81 -25.01 21.06 10.58
CA ARG A 81 -24.34 20.29 11.63
C ARG A 81 -22.87 20.65 11.84
N VAL A 82 -22.18 21.27 10.86
CA VAL A 82 -20.74 21.59 10.95
C VAL A 82 -20.34 22.35 12.23
N PRO A 83 -21.04 23.44 12.62
CA PRO A 83 -20.67 24.16 13.85
C PRO A 83 -20.76 23.28 15.10
N ARG A 84 -21.81 22.47 15.21
CA ARG A 84 -22.02 21.57 16.37
C ARG A 84 -21.02 20.42 16.37
N LEU A 85 -20.71 19.88 15.20
CA LEU A 85 -19.73 18.81 15.03
C LEU A 85 -18.34 19.28 15.47
N LEU A 86 -17.86 20.40 14.93
CA LEU A 86 -16.53 20.93 15.29
C LEU A 86 -16.45 21.31 16.76
N LEU A 87 -17.53 21.87 17.34
CA LEU A 87 -17.60 22.17 18.76
C LEU A 87 -17.51 20.89 19.62
N ALA A 88 -18.25 19.84 19.25
CA ALA A 88 -18.21 18.55 19.94
C ALA A 88 -16.82 17.88 19.83
N MET A 89 -16.20 17.94 18.66
CA MET A 89 -14.84 17.44 18.45
C MET A 89 -13.82 18.20 19.29
N ALA A 90 -13.92 19.53 19.36
CA ALA A 90 -13.03 20.34 20.19
C ALA A 90 -13.24 20.11 21.69
N ALA A 91 -14.48 19.82 22.12
CA ALA A 91 -14.77 19.48 23.51
C ALA A 91 -14.13 18.15 23.95
N THR A 92 -14.00 17.18 23.03
CA THR A 92 -13.37 15.88 23.30
C THR A 92 -11.87 15.84 22.98
N ASN A 93 -11.37 16.82 22.23
CA ASN A 93 -9.96 16.97 21.86
C ASN A 93 -9.45 18.34 22.32
N PRO A 94 -9.05 18.48 23.60
CA PRO A 94 -8.43 19.70 24.10
C PRO A 94 -7.30 20.16 23.19
N GLY A 95 -7.21 21.47 22.95
CA GLY A 95 -6.21 22.07 22.07
C GLY A 95 -6.57 22.07 20.57
N MET A 96 -7.64 21.39 20.14
CA MET A 96 -8.14 21.50 18.77
C MET A 96 -8.54 22.94 18.45
N VAL A 97 -7.96 23.49 17.39
CA VAL A 97 -8.34 24.81 16.86
C VAL A 97 -9.48 24.61 15.90
N HIS A 98 -10.58 25.35 16.09
CA HIS A 98 -11.66 25.41 15.12
C HIS A 98 -12.22 26.83 15.04
N VAL A 99 -12.67 27.20 13.85
CA VAL A 99 -13.36 28.47 13.59
C VAL A 99 -14.48 28.19 12.62
N VAL A 100 -15.69 28.69 12.89
CA VAL A 100 -16.80 28.67 11.95
C VAL A 100 -17.31 30.08 11.78
N GLU A 101 -17.30 30.57 10.55
CA GLU A 101 -17.71 31.92 10.23
C GLU A 101 -19.03 31.87 9.44
N PRO A 102 -20.11 32.49 9.95
CA PRO A 102 -21.33 32.70 9.19
C PRO A 102 -21.14 33.88 8.22
N SER A 103 -21.91 33.88 7.13
CA SER A 103 -21.87 34.97 6.16
C SER A 103 -22.28 36.30 6.80
N ALA A 104 -21.50 37.34 6.55
CA ALA A 104 -21.81 38.69 7.00
C ALA A 104 -23.03 39.29 6.27
N THR A 105 -23.27 38.88 5.03
CA THR A 105 -24.29 39.47 4.15
C THR A 105 -25.45 38.54 3.82
N LYS A 106 -25.19 37.23 3.71
CA LYS A 106 -26.21 36.24 3.33
C LYS A 106 -27.02 35.79 4.56
N MET A 107 -28.32 36.10 4.54
CA MET A 107 -29.30 35.68 5.54
C MET A 107 -30.39 34.84 4.87
N THR A 108 -30.92 33.84 5.57
CA THR A 108 -32.04 33.03 5.11
C THR A 108 -33.11 32.88 6.21
N LEU A 109 -34.32 32.50 5.82
CA LEU A 109 -35.40 32.15 6.74
C LEU A 109 -35.36 30.64 7.02
N HIS A 110 -35.19 30.27 8.28
CA HIS A 110 -35.27 28.89 8.76
C HIS A 110 -36.23 28.85 9.95
N ASP A 111 -37.29 28.04 9.86
CA ASP A 111 -38.37 27.96 10.87
C ASP A 111 -38.92 29.33 11.30
N GLY A 112 -39.16 30.22 10.33
CA GLY A 112 -39.68 31.58 10.57
C GLY A 112 -38.67 32.55 11.21
N LYS A 113 -37.43 32.13 11.45
CA LYS A 113 -36.35 32.97 12.00
C LYS A 113 -35.34 33.32 10.93
N ARG A 114 -34.88 34.58 10.93
CA ARG A 114 -33.75 34.99 10.09
C ARG A 114 -32.45 34.48 10.70
N VAL A 115 -31.75 33.62 9.96
CA VAL A 115 -30.47 33.04 10.35
C VAL A 115 -29.40 33.39 9.31
N ARG A 116 -28.14 33.50 9.76
CA ARG A 116 -27.01 33.71 8.85
C ARG A 116 -26.66 32.40 8.15
N VAL A 117 -26.34 32.48 6.87
CA VAL A 117 -25.92 31.32 6.07
C VAL A 117 -24.50 30.92 6.44
N PHE A 118 -24.20 29.63 6.47
CA PHE A 118 -22.82 29.14 6.61
C PHE A 118 -21.91 29.73 5.52
N HIS A 119 -20.71 30.18 5.88
CA HIS A 119 -19.76 30.74 4.91
C HIS A 119 -18.48 29.91 4.80
N ARG A 120 -17.77 29.71 5.91
CA ARG A 120 -16.51 28.96 5.94
C ARG A 120 -16.24 28.33 7.31
N ALA A 121 -15.47 27.26 7.33
CA ALA A 121 -15.03 26.59 8.55
C ALA A 121 -13.57 26.17 8.45
N PHE A 122 -12.85 26.24 9.58
CA PHE A 122 -11.45 25.87 9.73
C PHE A 122 -11.33 24.90 10.89
N TRP A 123 -10.45 23.90 10.76
CA TRP A 123 -10.06 23.07 11.89
C TRP A 123 -8.62 22.57 11.77
N SER A 124 -7.98 22.39 12.93
CA SER A 124 -6.65 21.84 13.09
C SER A 124 -6.58 21.10 14.43
N PHE A 125 -5.87 19.96 14.45
CA PHE A 125 -5.70 19.14 15.64
C PHE A 125 -4.40 19.50 16.35
N GLU A 126 -4.41 19.53 17.69
CA GLU A 126 -3.26 19.97 18.50
C GLU A 126 -2.02 19.12 18.23
N GLN A 127 -2.19 17.81 18.04
CA GLN A 127 -1.11 16.87 17.74
C GLN A 127 -0.32 17.28 16.50
N CYS A 128 -1.00 17.82 15.48
CA CYS A 128 -0.34 18.32 14.27
C CYS A 128 0.45 19.60 14.54
N THR A 129 -0.10 20.48 15.38
CA THR A 129 0.57 21.73 15.80
C THR A 129 1.87 21.40 16.54
N ARG A 130 1.80 20.51 17.53
CA ARG A 130 2.96 20.06 18.31
C ARG A 130 3.99 19.33 17.44
N ALA A 131 3.54 18.42 16.56
CA ALA A 131 4.45 17.73 15.64
C ALA A 131 5.18 18.71 14.71
N PHE A 132 4.51 19.77 14.26
CA PHE A 132 5.11 20.76 13.35
C PHE A 132 6.28 21.53 13.96
N GLU A 133 6.35 21.67 15.28
CA GLU A 133 7.50 22.29 15.96
C GLU A 133 8.80 21.55 15.62
N HIS A 134 8.73 20.22 15.47
CA HIS A 134 9.85 19.35 15.14
C HIS A 134 10.00 19.06 13.64
N CYS A 135 8.99 19.41 12.82
CA CYS A 135 9.09 19.30 11.37
C CYS A 135 10.03 20.37 10.79
N ARG A 136 10.58 20.07 9.60
CA ARG A 136 11.21 21.10 8.75
C ARG A 136 10.19 22.24 8.54
N PRO A 137 10.63 23.52 8.55
CA PRO A 137 9.74 24.67 8.42
C PRO A 137 9.28 24.86 6.97
N VAL A 138 8.75 23.81 6.35
CA VAL A 138 8.21 23.80 4.99
C VAL A 138 6.82 23.20 5.02
N ILE A 139 5.87 23.92 4.44
CA ILE A 139 4.49 23.46 4.27
C ILE A 139 4.10 23.54 2.80
N ALA A 140 3.28 22.59 2.37
CA ALA A 140 2.56 22.70 1.11
C ALA A 140 1.11 23.07 1.39
N VAL A 141 0.58 24.02 0.63
CA VAL A 141 -0.85 24.34 0.65
C VAL A 141 -1.47 24.06 -0.71
N ASP A 142 -2.71 23.59 -0.71
CA ASP A 142 -3.45 23.31 -1.94
C ASP A 142 -4.96 23.40 -1.67
N GLY A 143 -5.71 23.72 -2.73
CA GLY A 143 -7.16 23.73 -2.74
C GLY A 143 -7.69 22.55 -3.54
N THR A 144 -8.74 21.89 -3.04
CA THR A 144 -9.36 20.80 -3.78
C THR A 144 -10.88 20.93 -3.84
N PHE A 145 -11.43 20.87 -5.05
CA PHE A 145 -12.86 20.99 -5.27
C PHE A 145 -13.61 19.80 -4.69
N LEU A 146 -14.67 20.12 -3.93
CA LEU A 146 -15.67 19.17 -3.51
C LEU A 146 -16.55 18.81 -4.71
N THR A 147 -16.86 17.53 -4.84
CA THR A 147 -17.64 16.96 -5.95
C THR A 147 -19.04 16.52 -5.52
N GLY A 148 -19.41 16.80 -4.26
CA GLY A 148 -20.75 16.62 -3.72
C GLY A 148 -21.77 17.64 -4.26
N GLN A 149 -22.99 17.60 -3.73
CA GLN A 149 -24.12 18.38 -4.24
C GLN A 149 -23.87 19.90 -4.21
N TYR A 150 -23.37 20.44 -3.10
CA TYR A 150 -23.17 21.89 -2.93
C TYR A 150 -21.80 22.41 -3.37
N LYS A 151 -20.96 21.55 -3.97
CA LYS A 151 -19.59 21.90 -4.39
C LYS A 151 -18.83 22.58 -3.24
N GLY A 152 -17.94 23.52 -3.55
CA GLY A 152 -17.03 24.17 -2.60
C GLY A 152 -15.59 23.72 -2.77
N THR A 153 -14.71 24.28 -1.96
CA THR A 153 -13.29 23.94 -1.93
C THR A 153 -12.88 23.55 -0.51
N LEU A 154 -12.13 22.46 -0.41
CA LEU A 154 -11.39 22.08 0.80
C LEU A 154 -9.94 22.53 0.65
N LEU A 155 -9.52 23.49 1.46
CA LEU A 155 -8.13 23.94 1.56
C LEU A 155 -7.40 23.07 2.57
N VAL A 156 -6.14 22.74 2.27
CA VAL A 156 -5.28 21.95 3.16
C VAL A 156 -3.91 22.59 3.30
N ALA A 157 -3.33 22.49 4.50
CA ALA A 157 -1.92 22.77 4.76
C ALA A 157 -1.26 21.51 5.29
N ILE A 158 -0.19 21.06 4.65
CA ILE A 158 0.50 19.79 4.96
C ILE A 158 1.99 20.04 5.15
N ALA A 159 2.57 19.53 6.23
CA ALA A 159 4.01 19.47 6.46
C ALA A 159 4.51 18.03 6.32
N ASN A 160 5.83 17.84 6.46
CA ASN A 160 6.44 16.52 6.59
C ASN A 160 7.39 16.46 7.79
N ASP A 161 7.41 15.32 8.46
CA ASP A 161 8.39 15.03 9.50
C ASP A 161 9.78 14.70 8.90
N ALA A 162 10.74 14.34 9.76
CA ALA A 162 12.10 13.98 9.35
C ALA A 162 12.14 12.74 8.43
N SER A 163 11.21 11.80 8.60
CA SER A 163 11.03 10.60 7.78
C SER A 163 10.27 10.83 6.48
N ASN A 164 9.94 12.08 6.14
CA ASN A 164 9.09 12.47 5.02
C ASN A 164 7.67 11.90 5.09
N ARG A 165 7.17 11.57 6.28
CA ARG A 165 5.77 11.21 6.52
C ARG A 165 4.92 12.48 6.58
N LEU A 166 3.69 12.40 6.09
CA LEU A 166 2.79 13.55 5.99
C LEU A 166 2.27 13.95 7.36
N VAL A 167 2.31 15.24 7.67
CA VAL A 167 1.72 15.83 8.87
C VAL A 167 0.69 16.87 8.42
N PRO A 168 -0.59 16.48 8.27
CA PRO A 168 -1.65 17.40 7.88
C PRO A 168 -1.92 18.43 8.98
N LEU A 169 -1.57 19.68 8.75
CA LEU A 169 -1.63 20.73 9.77
C LEU A 169 -3.03 21.31 9.95
N ALA A 170 -3.70 21.64 8.86
CA ALA A 170 -4.97 22.35 8.92
C ALA A 170 -5.84 22.08 7.70
N PHE A 171 -7.14 22.27 7.89
CA PHE A 171 -8.18 22.10 6.90
C PHE A 171 -9.13 23.30 6.92
N ALA A 172 -9.67 23.67 5.76
CA ALA A 172 -10.77 24.63 5.70
C ALA A 172 -11.78 24.33 4.60
N LEU A 173 -13.05 24.44 4.93
CA LEU A 173 -14.16 24.44 3.98
C LEU A 173 -14.50 25.87 3.59
N VAL A 174 -14.42 26.17 2.30
CA VAL A 174 -14.72 27.50 1.73
C VAL A 174 -15.59 27.37 0.48
N GLU A 175 -16.33 28.44 0.14
CA GLU A 175 -17.21 28.45 -1.04
C GLU A 175 -16.40 28.36 -2.35
N ILE A 176 -15.31 29.12 -2.44
CA ILE A 176 -14.43 29.22 -3.61
C ILE A 176 -13.00 29.60 -3.21
N GLU A 177 -12.03 29.38 -4.10
CA GLU A 177 -10.69 29.93 -3.96
C GLU A 177 -10.66 31.40 -4.42
N ASN A 178 -10.54 32.32 -3.46
CA ASN A 178 -10.42 33.75 -3.71
C ASN A 178 -9.48 34.38 -2.66
N ASN A 179 -9.20 35.68 -2.78
CA ASN A 179 -8.28 36.36 -1.86
C ASN A 179 -8.77 36.29 -0.42
N ASP A 180 -10.03 36.65 -0.16
CA ASP A 180 -10.63 36.65 1.19
C ASP A 180 -10.49 35.29 1.91
N ASN A 181 -10.82 34.19 1.23
CA ASN A 181 -10.73 32.85 1.82
C ASN A 181 -9.29 32.40 2.05
N TRP A 182 -8.35 32.72 1.15
CA TRP A 182 -6.93 32.40 1.36
C TRP A 182 -6.32 33.26 2.47
N GLU A 183 -6.59 34.56 2.51
CA GLU A 183 -6.13 35.46 3.57
C GLU A 183 -6.66 35.02 4.93
N TRP A 184 -7.94 34.68 5.03
CA TRP A 184 -8.54 34.13 6.24
C TRP A 184 -7.90 32.81 6.67
N PHE A 185 -7.67 31.88 5.73
CA PHE A 185 -7.02 30.60 6.01
C PHE A 185 -5.60 30.79 6.54
N PHE A 186 -4.79 31.62 5.87
CA PHE A 186 -3.42 31.91 6.31
C PHE A 186 -3.37 32.70 7.62
N HIS A 187 -4.32 33.59 7.86
CA HIS A 187 -4.43 34.31 9.12
C HIS A 187 -4.59 33.33 10.30
N ILE A 188 -5.55 32.39 10.20
CA ILE A 188 -5.75 31.39 11.26
C ILE A 188 -4.55 30.44 11.35
N LEU A 189 -4.03 29.96 10.22
CA LEU A 189 -2.87 29.08 10.18
C LEU A 189 -1.66 29.69 10.90
N ARG A 190 -1.36 30.98 10.63
CA ARG A 190 -0.21 31.67 11.24
C ARG A 190 -0.42 32.03 12.70
N THR A 191 -1.65 32.38 13.08
CA THR A 191 -1.94 32.86 14.44
C THR A 191 -2.24 31.74 15.43
N ARG A 192 -2.66 30.56 14.94
CA ARG A 192 -3.16 29.46 15.79
C ARG A 192 -2.45 28.13 15.62
N VAL A 193 -1.73 27.91 14.52
CA VAL A 193 -1.11 26.60 14.19
C VAL A 193 0.40 26.71 14.02
N ILE A 194 0.91 27.78 13.40
CA ILE A 194 2.35 27.99 13.24
C ILE A 194 2.89 28.72 14.48
N PRO A 195 3.97 28.24 15.12
CA PRO A 195 4.60 28.95 16.23
C PRO A 195 5.00 30.37 15.81
N PRO A 196 4.73 31.42 16.63
CA PRO A 196 4.91 32.81 16.21
C PRO A 196 6.33 33.18 15.75
N SER A 197 7.36 32.54 16.31
CA SER A 197 8.77 32.78 15.96
C SER A 197 9.27 31.98 14.75
N LYS A 198 8.49 31.02 14.24
CA LYS A 198 8.96 30.08 13.21
C LYS A 198 8.74 30.67 11.81
N GLU A 199 9.82 30.99 11.12
CA GLU A 199 9.78 31.35 9.69
C GLU A 199 9.53 30.10 8.84
N VAL A 200 8.47 30.11 8.03
CA VAL A 200 8.02 28.93 7.27
C VAL A 200 8.06 29.20 5.77
N CYS A 201 8.57 28.23 5.01
CA CYS A 201 8.47 28.22 3.56
C CYS A 201 7.17 27.53 3.10
N VAL A 202 6.36 28.25 2.35
CA VAL A 202 5.13 27.77 1.72
C VAL A 202 5.43 27.39 0.28
N ILE A 203 5.13 26.15 -0.09
CA ILE A 203 5.17 25.65 -1.46
C ILE A 203 3.74 25.44 -1.94
N SER A 204 3.33 26.14 -2.98
CA SER A 204 1.98 26.00 -3.54
C SER A 204 1.99 26.18 -5.05
N ASP A 205 0.81 26.12 -5.66
CA ASP A 205 0.64 26.70 -6.98
C ASP A 205 0.77 28.25 -6.93
N ARG A 206 0.49 28.90 -8.06
CA ARG A 206 0.57 30.36 -8.21
C ARG A 206 -0.82 31.02 -8.19
N HIS A 207 -1.77 30.48 -7.44
CA HIS A 207 -3.06 31.13 -7.29
C HIS A 207 -2.88 32.52 -6.65
N GLN A 208 -3.47 33.55 -7.24
CA GLN A 208 -3.24 34.95 -6.81
C GLN A 208 -3.63 35.18 -5.34
N GLY A 209 -4.70 34.51 -4.88
CA GLY A 209 -5.11 34.58 -3.48
C GLY A 209 -4.06 34.05 -2.50
N ILE A 210 -3.27 33.04 -2.88
CA ILE A 210 -2.17 32.54 -2.06
C ILE A 210 -1.03 33.55 -2.02
N LEU A 211 -0.65 34.10 -3.19
CA LEU A 211 0.41 35.10 -3.29
C LEU A 211 0.12 36.30 -2.38
N ASN A 212 -1.10 36.83 -2.46
CA ASN A 212 -1.54 37.95 -1.63
C ASN A 212 -1.52 37.59 -0.13
N ALA A 213 -2.06 36.42 0.23
CA ALA A 213 -2.18 36.00 1.62
C ALA A 213 -0.82 35.75 2.30
N VAL A 214 0.18 35.25 1.57
CA VAL A 214 1.52 34.98 2.09
C VAL A 214 2.31 36.27 2.35
N GLU A 215 2.05 37.33 1.58
CA GLU A 215 2.72 38.63 1.72
C GLU A 215 2.16 39.49 2.88
N LEU A 216 0.98 39.16 3.42
CA LEU A 216 0.40 39.90 4.54
C LEU A 216 1.29 39.80 5.79
N ALA A 217 1.75 40.95 6.31
CA ALA A 217 2.42 41.00 7.60
C ALA A 217 1.40 40.84 8.75
N ILE A 218 1.69 39.96 9.70
CA ILE A 218 0.88 39.77 10.91
C ILE A 218 1.75 40.16 12.11
N PRO A 219 1.42 41.24 12.85
CA PRO A 219 2.18 41.66 14.02
C PRO A 219 2.38 40.52 15.02
N GLY A 220 3.61 40.35 15.51
CA GLY A 220 3.96 39.28 16.46
C GLY A 220 4.22 37.91 15.83
N HIS A 221 4.10 37.76 14.50
CA HIS A 221 4.34 36.51 13.78
C HIS A 221 5.43 36.67 12.72
N ALA A 222 6.34 35.69 12.67
CA ALA A 222 7.42 35.61 11.70
C ALA A 222 6.88 35.60 10.25
N PRO A 223 7.62 36.15 9.27
CA PRO A 223 7.21 36.20 7.89
C PRO A 223 7.12 34.79 7.29
N LEU A 224 6.22 34.64 6.31
CA LEU A 224 6.18 33.47 5.45
C LEU A 224 7.04 33.71 4.21
N HIS A 225 7.72 32.66 3.78
CA HIS A 225 8.49 32.65 2.53
C HIS A 225 7.71 31.86 1.49
N HIS A 226 7.49 32.40 0.29
CA HIS A 226 6.78 31.67 -0.76
C HIS A 226 7.73 31.12 -1.82
N ARG A 227 7.49 29.88 -2.26
CA ARG A 227 8.11 29.24 -3.43
C ARG A 227 7.06 28.59 -4.30
N TRP A 228 7.28 28.59 -5.61
CA TRP A 228 6.38 28.00 -6.58
C TRP A 228 6.64 26.51 -6.70
N CYS A 229 5.57 25.73 -6.71
CA CYS A 229 5.64 24.32 -7.08
C CYS A 229 6.20 24.20 -8.50
N MET A 230 7.37 23.59 -8.63
CA MET A 230 8.05 23.34 -9.90
C MET A 230 7.13 22.63 -10.89
N ARG A 231 6.38 21.62 -10.44
CA ARG A 231 5.46 20.86 -11.30
C ARG A 231 4.39 21.75 -11.93
N HIS A 232 3.78 22.64 -11.14
CA HIS A 232 2.78 23.59 -11.64
C HIS A 232 3.42 24.66 -12.53
N PHE A 233 4.64 25.11 -12.21
CA PHE A 233 5.38 26.06 -13.04
C PHE A 233 5.72 25.48 -14.42
N CYS A 234 6.26 24.26 -14.47
CA CYS A 234 6.54 23.54 -15.72
C CYS A 234 5.25 23.23 -16.51
N ALA A 235 4.15 22.86 -15.84
CA ALA A 235 2.86 22.66 -16.49
C ALA A 235 2.33 23.95 -17.14
N ASN A 236 2.53 25.11 -16.50
CA ASN A 236 2.18 26.40 -17.08
C ASN A 236 3.06 26.77 -18.28
N PHE A 237 4.36 26.44 -18.21
CA PHE A 237 5.25 26.59 -19.36
C PHE A 237 4.84 25.69 -20.53
N TYR A 238 4.51 24.42 -20.28
CA TYR A 238 3.94 23.51 -21.28
C TYR A 238 2.69 24.09 -21.93
N ARG A 239 1.80 24.73 -21.16
CA ARG A 239 0.61 25.39 -21.75
C ARG A 239 0.97 26.53 -22.69
N ALA A 240 2.09 27.22 -22.47
CA ALA A 240 2.58 28.32 -23.30
C ALA A 240 3.34 27.84 -24.54
N CYS A 241 4.23 26.85 -24.40
CA CYS A 241 5.09 26.38 -25.49
C CYS A 241 4.55 25.15 -26.24
N LYS A 242 3.59 24.43 -25.66
CA LYS A 242 2.99 23.17 -26.17
C LYS A 242 4.00 22.04 -26.42
N SER A 243 5.21 22.10 -25.88
CA SER A 243 6.24 21.08 -26.02
C SER A 243 6.57 20.42 -24.68
N LYS A 244 6.45 19.09 -24.64
CA LYS A 244 6.79 18.29 -23.45
C LYS A 244 8.31 18.27 -23.23
N GLU A 245 9.09 18.13 -24.29
CA GLU A 245 10.56 18.15 -24.23
C GLU A 245 11.07 19.47 -23.63
N LEU A 246 10.57 20.62 -24.10
CA LEU A 246 10.96 21.92 -23.54
C LEU A 246 10.56 22.02 -22.06
N SER A 247 9.40 21.47 -21.68
CA SER A 247 8.97 21.44 -20.28
C SER A 247 9.89 20.59 -19.40
N ASP A 248 10.44 19.50 -19.93
CA ASP A 248 11.38 18.64 -19.21
C ASP A 248 12.76 19.34 -19.08
N LEU A 249 13.20 20.04 -20.12
CA LEU A 249 14.40 20.90 -20.05
C LEU A 249 14.24 22.03 -19.02
N LEU A 250 13.06 22.66 -18.93
CA LEU A 250 12.80 23.64 -17.89
C LEU A 250 12.79 23.01 -16.49
N GLN A 251 12.27 21.79 -16.35
CA GLN A 251 12.34 21.04 -15.10
C GLN A 251 13.79 20.80 -14.67
N ASP A 252 14.68 20.45 -15.60
CA ASP A 252 16.12 20.32 -15.31
C ASP A 252 16.75 21.65 -14.86
N CYS A 253 16.34 22.78 -15.46
CA CYS A 253 16.74 24.11 -14.99
C CYS A 253 16.29 24.32 -13.53
N CYS A 254 15.03 24.01 -13.20
CA CYS A 254 14.50 24.18 -11.86
C CYS A 254 15.27 23.36 -10.81
N LEU A 255 15.73 22.15 -11.17
CA LEU A 255 16.45 21.22 -10.30
C LEU A 255 17.96 21.50 -10.21
N ALA A 256 18.49 22.44 -10.99
CA ALA A 256 19.90 22.77 -10.96
C ALA A 256 20.34 23.26 -9.56
N TYR A 257 21.42 22.66 -9.04
CA TYR A 257 21.95 22.98 -7.71
C TYR A 257 22.78 24.27 -7.68
N SER A 258 23.47 24.59 -8.78
CA SER A 258 24.36 25.75 -8.87
C SER A 258 23.89 26.70 -9.94
N GLU A 259 24.10 28.00 -9.73
CA GLU A 259 23.78 29.05 -10.72
C GLU A 259 24.46 28.81 -12.07
N ARG A 260 25.72 28.33 -12.09
CA ARG A 260 26.42 27.99 -13.34
C ARG A 260 25.70 26.90 -14.13
N ARG A 261 25.31 25.81 -13.47
CA ARG A 261 24.55 24.72 -14.10
C ARG A 261 23.19 25.22 -14.57
N PHE A 262 22.50 26.03 -13.78
CA PHE A 262 21.25 26.66 -14.17
C PHE A 262 21.44 27.48 -15.45
N ALA A 263 22.41 28.40 -15.48
CA ALA A 263 22.66 29.28 -16.61
C ALA A 263 22.96 28.49 -17.89
N ASN A 264 23.74 27.40 -17.79
CA ASN A 264 24.01 26.52 -18.93
C ASN A 264 22.73 25.85 -19.47
N LEU A 265 21.92 25.27 -18.58
CA LEU A 265 20.67 24.62 -18.97
C LEU A 265 19.67 25.63 -19.54
N TYR A 266 19.53 26.78 -18.89
CA TYR A 266 18.61 27.84 -19.29
C TYR A 266 19.00 28.47 -20.63
N ASN A 267 20.29 28.72 -20.86
CA ASN A 267 20.80 29.19 -22.16
C ASN A 267 20.60 28.14 -23.26
N GLY A 268 20.74 26.85 -22.93
CA GLY A 268 20.42 25.75 -23.84
C GLY A 268 18.93 25.75 -24.22
N LEU A 269 18.05 25.91 -23.23
CA LEU A 269 16.60 26.00 -23.43
C LEU A 269 16.23 27.21 -24.30
N LEU A 270 16.81 28.39 -24.06
CA LEU A 270 16.57 29.60 -24.86
C LEU A 270 17.02 29.48 -26.32
N LYS A 271 18.06 28.68 -26.59
CA LYS A 271 18.59 28.43 -27.94
C LYS A 271 17.91 27.24 -28.64
N HIS A 272 16.98 26.57 -27.97
CA HIS A 272 16.32 25.41 -28.54
C HIS A 272 15.47 25.80 -29.76
N LYS A 273 15.62 25.06 -30.86
CA LYS A 273 15.01 25.40 -32.16
C LYS A 273 13.48 25.43 -32.10
N ASP A 274 12.89 24.56 -31.29
CA ASP A 274 11.43 24.44 -31.14
C ASP A 274 10.82 25.42 -30.12
N LEU A 275 11.62 26.30 -29.52
CA LEU A 275 11.12 27.28 -28.55
C LEU A 275 10.34 28.40 -29.26
N ASN A 276 9.01 28.28 -29.22
CA ASN A 276 8.10 29.26 -29.81
C ASN A 276 8.02 30.57 -28.99
N ALA A 277 7.40 31.61 -29.58
CA ALA A 277 7.26 32.93 -28.97
C ALA A 277 6.56 32.91 -27.60
N GLY A 278 5.54 32.05 -27.43
CA GLY A 278 4.84 31.89 -26.15
C GLY A 278 5.75 31.34 -25.04
N GLY A 279 6.61 30.38 -25.37
CA GLY A 279 7.63 29.87 -24.47
C GLY A 279 8.70 30.91 -24.13
N GLN A 280 9.21 31.64 -25.13
CA GLN A 280 10.21 32.70 -24.92
C GLN A 280 9.68 33.78 -23.97
N GLU A 281 8.47 34.29 -24.24
CA GLU A 281 7.82 35.30 -23.41
C GLU A 281 7.55 34.77 -21.99
N PHE A 282 7.14 33.50 -21.86
CA PHE A 282 6.98 32.88 -20.54
C PHE A 282 8.31 32.86 -19.77
N LEU A 283 9.41 32.44 -20.38
CA LEU A 283 10.71 32.38 -19.71
C LEU A 283 11.20 33.79 -19.32
N HIS A 284 11.15 34.74 -20.26
CA HIS A 284 11.56 36.13 -20.03
C HIS A 284 10.81 36.76 -18.84
N ARG A 285 9.48 36.64 -18.82
CA ARG A 285 8.63 37.20 -17.75
C ARG A 285 8.96 36.64 -16.37
N HIS A 286 9.39 35.38 -16.28
CA HIS A 286 9.57 34.69 -15.00
C HIS A 286 11.01 34.62 -14.51
N LEU A 287 11.98 35.05 -15.32
CA LEU A 287 13.39 35.04 -14.94
C LEU A 287 13.69 35.91 -13.71
N ILE A 288 13.02 37.07 -13.60
CA ILE A 288 13.15 37.97 -12.45
C ILE A 288 12.68 37.34 -11.13
N PHE A 289 11.92 36.24 -11.20
CA PHE A 289 11.42 35.48 -10.05
C PHE A 289 12.12 34.13 -9.90
N ASN A 290 13.35 33.98 -10.42
CA ASN A 290 14.10 32.72 -10.35
C ASN A 290 14.21 32.16 -8.93
N SER A 291 14.30 33.00 -7.89
CA SER A 291 14.32 32.55 -6.49
C SER A 291 13.04 31.84 -6.06
N LYS A 292 11.92 32.07 -6.75
CA LYS A 292 10.64 31.40 -6.48
C LYS A 292 10.57 29.99 -7.05
N TRP A 293 11.23 29.69 -8.17
CA TRP A 293 11.02 28.42 -8.90
C TRP A 293 12.28 27.60 -9.15
N ALA A 294 13.46 28.22 -9.17
CA ALA A 294 14.72 27.53 -9.35
C ALA A 294 15.39 27.22 -8.01
N ARG A 295 15.96 26.03 -7.87
CA ARG A 295 16.68 25.61 -6.67
C ARG A 295 17.99 26.38 -6.48
N ALA A 296 18.72 26.63 -7.56
CA ALA A 296 19.99 27.34 -7.55
C ALA A 296 19.90 28.76 -6.94
N TYR A 297 18.71 29.37 -6.97
CA TYR A 297 18.45 30.71 -6.45
C TYR A 297 17.56 30.68 -5.19
N ASP A 298 17.46 29.53 -4.52
CA ASP A 298 16.67 29.44 -3.29
C ASP A 298 17.33 30.21 -2.15
N GLU A 299 16.89 31.45 -1.95
CA GLU A 299 17.38 32.32 -0.87
C GLU A 299 17.31 31.58 0.47
N ASP A 300 18.42 31.59 1.22
CA ASP A 300 18.63 30.93 2.51
C ASP A 300 18.28 29.43 2.59
N GLY A 301 18.14 28.73 1.46
CA GLY A 301 17.77 27.31 1.44
C GLY A 301 16.39 27.01 2.05
N ARG A 302 15.47 28.00 2.05
CA ARG A 302 14.18 27.95 2.76
C ARG A 302 13.28 26.79 2.36
N ARG A 303 13.43 26.23 1.15
CA ARG A 303 12.59 25.10 0.71
C ARG A 303 13.10 23.74 1.19
N TYR A 304 14.28 23.67 1.84
CA TYR A 304 14.91 22.43 2.29
C TYR A 304 14.97 21.35 1.19
N GLY A 305 15.24 21.77 -0.05
CA GLY A 305 15.28 20.90 -1.23
C GLY A 305 13.92 20.44 -1.76
N GLN A 306 12.79 20.78 -1.12
CA GLN A 306 11.46 20.48 -1.62
C GLN A 306 11.12 21.39 -2.80
N MET A 307 10.91 20.79 -3.97
CA MET A 307 10.63 21.53 -5.21
C MET A 307 9.16 21.49 -5.62
N THR A 308 8.35 20.65 -4.98
CA THR A 308 6.98 20.37 -5.39
C THR A 308 6.03 20.42 -4.21
N SER A 309 4.77 20.69 -4.55
CA SER A 309 3.58 20.63 -3.72
C SER A 309 3.12 19.19 -3.44
N ASN A 310 4.01 18.20 -3.61
CA ASN A 310 3.65 16.77 -3.61
C ASN A 310 3.01 16.33 -2.29
N MET A 311 3.38 16.95 -1.15
CA MET A 311 2.76 16.66 0.15
C MET A 311 1.24 16.92 0.13
N ALA A 312 0.85 18.10 -0.36
CA ALA A 312 -0.55 18.46 -0.48
C ALA A 312 -1.28 17.62 -1.54
N GLU A 313 -0.64 17.34 -2.67
CA GLU A 313 -1.21 16.52 -3.75
C GLU A 313 -1.43 15.06 -3.30
N CYS A 314 -0.46 14.47 -2.58
CA CYS A 314 -0.58 13.13 -1.99
C CYS A 314 -1.74 13.06 -1.01
N PHE A 315 -1.86 14.04 -0.11
CA PHE A 315 -2.96 14.06 0.84
C PHE A 315 -4.32 14.30 0.14
N ASN A 316 -4.35 15.20 -0.85
CA ASN A 316 -5.52 15.41 -1.67
C ASN A 316 -5.96 14.12 -2.39
N ASN A 317 -5.03 13.27 -2.84
CA ASN A 317 -5.37 11.97 -3.40
C ASN A 317 -6.02 11.03 -2.36
N VAL A 318 -5.59 11.06 -1.09
CA VAL A 318 -6.27 10.34 0.01
C VAL A 318 -7.71 10.84 0.16
N LEU A 319 -7.91 12.16 0.04
CA LEU A 319 -9.23 12.78 0.16
C LEU A 319 -10.12 12.57 -1.09
N LYS A 320 -9.58 12.11 -2.22
CA LYS A 320 -10.30 12.04 -3.50
C LYS A 320 -11.64 11.30 -3.42
N GLY A 321 -11.69 10.19 -2.67
CA GLY A 321 -12.90 9.40 -2.48
C GLY A 321 -13.95 10.08 -1.58
N VAL A 322 -13.54 10.98 -0.69
CA VAL A 322 -14.44 11.63 0.29
C VAL A 322 -14.95 13.00 -0.16
N ARG A 323 -14.36 13.62 -1.18
CA ARG A 323 -14.83 14.91 -1.74
C ARG A 323 -16.28 14.90 -2.24
N ALA A 324 -16.83 13.72 -2.50
CA ALA A 324 -18.20 13.50 -2.92
C ALA A 324 -19.15 13.15 -1.75
N LEU A 325 -18.70 13.29 -0.50
CA LEU A 325 -19.50 13.01 0.70
C LEU A 325 -20.05 14.30 1.31
N PRO A 326 -21.09 14.19 2.16
CA PRO A 326 -21.53 15.31 3.00
C PRO A 326 -20.37 15.88 3.84
N VAL A 327 -20.35 17.19 4.07
CA VAL A 327 -19.22 17.88 4.73
C VAL A 327 -18.91 17.38 6.14
N THR A 328 -19.92 16.91 6.88
CA THR A 328 -19.74 16.26 8.18
C THR A 328 -18.92 14.98 8.08
N ALA A 329 -19.17 14.17 7.05
CA ALA A 329 -18.40 12.97 6.76
C ALA A 329 -16.96 13.30 6.36
N ILE A 330 -16.74 14.42 5.63
CA ILE A 330 -15.40 14.88 5.27
C ILE A 330 -14.61 15.26 6.53
N ILE A 331 -15.21 16.07 7.42
CA ILE A 331 -14.59 16.48 8.69
C ILE A 331 -14.28 15.25 9.54
N GLN A 332 -15.25 14.36 9.73
CA GLN A 332 -15.05 13.11 10.47
C GLN A 332 -13.93 12.25 9.87
N TYR A 333 -13.89 12.11 8.55
CA TYR A 333 -12.84 11.37 7.87
C TYR A 333 -11.45 11.97 8.08
N THR A 334 -11.32 13.31 8.13
CA THR A 334 -10.03 13.92 8.46
C THR A 334 -9.56 13.49 9.85
N PHE A 335 -10.44 13.49 10.85
CA PHE A 335 -10.10 13.02 12.21
C PHE A 335 -9.70 11.53 12.22
N GLU A 336 -10.53 10.67 11.63
CA GLU A 336 -10.27 9.22 11.58
C GLU A 336 -8.94 8.91 10.85
N LYS A 337 -8.66 9.60 9.74
CA LYS A 337 -7.40 9.41 9.02
C LYS A 337 -6.18 9.89 9.79
N LEU A 338 -6.28 11.04 10.45
CA LEU A 338 -5.17 11.54 11.24
C LEU A 338 -4.89 10.61 12.43
N ASN A 339 -5.92 10.09 13.09
CA ASN A 339 -5.74 9.10 14.16
C ASN A 339 -4.99 7.85 13.69
N VAL A 340 -5.37 7.29 12.53
CA VAL A 340 -4.67 6.13 11.96
C VAL A 340 -3.22 6.48 11.63
N TYR A 341 -2.96 7.68 11.07
CA TYR A 341 -1.60 8.11 10.76
C TYR A 341 -0.75 8.21 12.02
N PHE A 342 -1.22 8.93 13.04
CA PHE A 342 -0.47 9.11 14.27
C PHE A 342 -0.26 7.79 15.03
N GLN A 343 -1.24 6.89 15.06
CA GLN A 343 -1.06 5.56 15.65
C GLN A 343 0.04 4.78 14.92
N ASN A 344 -0.03 4.69 13.59
CA ASN A 344 1.00 4.00 12.82
C ASN A 344 2.38 4.63 12.99
N TYR A 345 2.45 5.98 13.00
CA TYR A 345 3.72 6.69 13.16
C TYR A 345 4.31 6.46 14.54
N THR A 346 3.49 6.42 15.59
CA THR A 346 3.91 6.07 16.95
C THR A 346 4.44 4.64 16.99
N ASP A 347 3.70 3.66 16.48
CA ASP A 347 4.12 2.25 16.48
C ASP A 347 5.46 2.02 15.74
N GLU A 348 5.66 2.73 14.62
CA GLU A 348 6.93 2.71 13.88
C GLU A 348 8.06 3.36 14.71
N THR A 349 7.80 4.52 15.29
CA THR A 349 8.80 5.29 16.04
C THR A 349 9.19 4.58 17.34
N GLU A 350 8.26 3.92 18.03
CA GLU A 350 8.54 3.12 19.23
C GLU A 350 9.47 1.95 18.93
N LYS A 351 9.34 1.32 17.75
CA LYS A 351 10.26 0.27 17.30
C LYS A 351 11.65 0.82 17.04
N GLU A 352 11.76 1.98 16.38
CA GLU A 352 13.04 2.66 16.15
C GLU A 352 13.73 3.03 17.48
N ILE A 353 12.96 3.56 18.43
CA ILE A 353 13.46 3.88 19.79
C ILE A 353 13.91 2.61 20.51
N ALA A 354 13.14 1.52 20.46
CA ALA A 354 13.49 0.26 21.09
C ALA A 354 14.76 -0.37 20.48
N MET A 355 15.07 -0.07 19.23
CA MET A 355 16.32 -0.46 18.55
C MET A 355 17.49 0.48 18.87
N ASN A 356 17.29 1.51 19.70
CA ASN A 356 18.26 2.58 19.97
C ASN A 356 18.76 3.27 18.68
N CYS A 357 17.89 3.44 17.69
CA CYS A 357 18.22 4.22 16.51
C CYS A 357 18.41 5.69 16.89
N GLU A 358 19.57 6.28 16.55
CA GLU A 358 19.86 7.70 16.80
C GLU A 358 19.00 8.62 15.90
N PHE A 359 18.78 8.19 14.66
CA PHE A 359 17.97 8.90 13.68
C PHE A 359 16.83 8.02 13.15
N PRO A 360 15.73 8.63 12.67
CA PRO A 360 14.71 7.87 11.95
C PRO A 360 15.31 7.14 10.74
N THR A 361 14.77 5.97 10.39
CA THR A 361 15.35 5.05 9.41
C THR A 361 15.75 5.75 8.10
N LYS A 362 14.90 6.63 7.59
CA LYS A 362 15.17 7.35 6.33
C LYS A 362 16.36 8.31 6.40
N VAL A 363 16.56 8.93 7.57
CA VAL A 363 17.71 9.79 7.82
C VAL A 363 18.95 8.93 7.95
N GLN A 364 18.87 7.80 8.67
CA GLN A 364 19.99 6.86 8.78
C GLN A 364 20.41 6.33 7.41
N GLU A 365 19.47 5.88 6.57
CA GLU A 365 19.73 5.43 5.20
C GLU A 365 20.43 6.50 4.36
N PHE A 366 20.01 7.76 4.51
CA PHE A 366 20.66 8.88 3.84
C PHE A 366 22.08 9.10 4.36
N MET A 367 22.31 9.07 5.67
CA MET A 367 23.63 9.19 6.27
C MET A 367 24.55 8.06 5.82
N ASP A 368 24.08 6.82 5.83
CA ASP A 368 24.84 5.65 5.36
C ASP A 368 25.16 5.73 3.86
N PHE A 369 24.25 6.29 3.07
CA PHE A 369 24.51 6.57 1.65
C PHE A 369 25.59 7.63 1.48
N GLN A 370 25.53 8.73 2.22
CA GLN A 370 26.57 9.78 2.15
C GLN A 370 27.92 9.29 2.67
N ALA A 371 27.95 8.48 3.74
CA ALA A 371 29.16 7.90 4.29
C ALA A 371 29.86 7.00 3.26
N ARG A 372 29.12 6.07 2.65
CA ARG A 372 29.64 5.23 1.55
C ARG A 372 30.16 6.05 0.37
N LYS A 373 29.50 7.17 0.07
CA LYS A 373 29.96 8.07 -1.00
C LYS A 373 31.28 8.75 -0.61
N ALA A 374 31.38 9.20 0.63
CA ALA A 374 32.57 9.86 1.18
C ALA A 374 33.79 8.94 1.22
N ASP A 375 33.61 7.62 1.40
CA ASP A 375 34.71 6.63 1.36
C ASP A 375 35.51 6.65 0.05
N SER A 376 34.86 7.04 -1.05
CA SER A 376 35.52 7.16 -2.36
C SER A 376 36.22 8.50 -2.57
N GLN A 377 35.97 9.49 -1.71
CA GLN A 377 36.44 10.86 -1.84
C GLN A 377 37.76 11.07 -1.10
N THR A 378 38.58 12.01 -1.59
CA THR A 378 39.79 12.45 -0.87
C THR A 378 39.62 13.91 -0.46
N ALA A 379 39.91 14.23 0.79
CA ALA A 379 39.84 15.59 1.29
C ALA A 379 41.24 16.09 1.66
N THR A 380 41.66 17.20 1.05
CA THR A 380 42.92 17.87 1.36
C THR A 380 42.61 19.20 2.04
N CYS A 381 43.15 19.42 3.24
CA CYS A 381 43.04 20.72 3.90
C CYS A 381 43.86 21.76 3.11
N TYR A 382 43.19 22.83 2.70
CA TYR A 382 43.79 23.94 1.96
C TYR A 382 44.04 25.16 2.87
N ASP A 383 43.17 25.36 3.87
CA ASP A 383 43.30 26.41 4.89
C ASP A 383 42.86 25.85 6.24
N ASN A 384 43.81 25.72 7.18
CA ASN A 384 43.55 25.15 8.49
C ASN A 384 42.96 26.17 9.49
N VAL A 385 43.05 27.48 9.20
CA VAL A 385 42.50 28.53 10.06
C VAL A 385 41.02 28.75 9.75
N ASP A 386 40.66 28.72 8.46
CA ASP A 386 39.26 28.86 8.01
C ASP A 386 38.57 27.51 7.72
N TRP A 387 39.25 26.41 8.03
CA TRP A 387 38.76 25.03 7.92
C TRP A 387 38.22 24.75 6.51
N VAL A 388 39.02 25.11 5.51
CA VAL A 388 38.71 24.96 4.09
C VAL A 388 39.42 23.73 3.55
N TYR A 389 38.64 22.86 2.91
CA TYR A 389 39.08 21.61 2.32
C TYR A 389 38.78 21.59 0.83
N GLN A 390 39.69 21.02 0.06
CA GLN A 390 39.41 20.55 -1.28
C GLN A 390 39.01 19.08 -1.20
N VAL A 391 37.75 18.77 -1.52
CA VAL A 391 37.22 17.40 -1.57
C VAL A 391 37.17 16.96 -3.03
N ASN A 392 37.94 15.93 -3.39
CA ASN A 392 37.97 15.36 -4.72
C ASN A 392 37.09 14.10 -4.77
N GLU A 393 36.08 14.14 -5.65
CA GLU A 393 35.31 12.97 -6.06
C GLU A 393 36.01 12.28 -7.24
N PRO A 394 36.20 10.95 -7.18
CA PRO A 394 36.69 10.20 -8.33
C PRO A 394 35.64 10.23 -9.46
N GLY A 395 36.13 10.18 -10.69
CA GLY A 395 35.27 9.96 -11.85
C GLY A 395 34.60 8.57 -11.80
N GLY A 396 33.59 8.35 -12.63
CA GLY A 396 32.86 7.09 -12.63
C GLY A 396 31.97 6.93 -13.85
N THR A 397 31.31 5.77 -13.93
CA THR A 397 30.32 5.47 -14.97
C THR A 397 28.97 5.29 -14.30
N THR A 398 27.96 6.04 -14.74
CA THR A 398 26.59 5.88 -14.23
C THR A 398 26.02 4.50 -14.60
N GLN A 399 24.94 4.07 -13.95
CA GLN A 399 24.23 2.81 -14.29
C GLN A 399 23.78 2.74 -15.76
N GLY A 400 23.61 3.90 -16.42
CA GLY A 400 23.29 4.01 -17.85
C GLY A 400 24.50 4.06 -18.78
N GLY A 401 25.71 3.80 -18.28
CA GLY A 401 26.94 3.75 -19.10
C GLY A 401 27.60 5.10 -19.38
N VAL A 402 27.11 6.20 -18.79
CA VAL A 402 27.68 7.54 -19.03
C VAL A 402 28.88 7.77 -18.12
N GLN A 403 30.07 7.95 -18.70
CA GLN A 403 31.27 8.31 -17.96
C GLN A 403 31.25 9.79 -17.54
N HIS A 404 31.65 10.07 -16.30
CA HIS A 404 31.91 11.41 -15.81
C HIS A 404 33.32 11.49 -15.22
N GLY A 405 34.02 12.59 -15.52
CA GLY A 405 35.34 12.87 -14.93
C GLY A 405 35.25 13.12 -13.41
N GLY A 406 36.42 13.03 -12.75
CA GLY A 406 36.56 13.44 -11.36
C GLY A 406 36.26 14.93 -11.16
N ARG A 407 35.82 15.30 -9.97
CA ARG A 407 35.44 16.68 -9.63
C ARG A 407 36.08 17.08 -8.32
N ALA A 408 36.54 18.32 -8.24
CA ALA A 408 37.03 18.91 -7.00
C ALA A 408 36.01 19.93 -6.49
N PHE A 409 35.73 19.88 -5.19
CA PHE A 409 34.86 20.80 -4.49
C PHE A 409 35.64 21.53 -3.41
N ARG A 410 35.43 22.84 -3.29
CA ARG A 410 35.89 23.60 -2.13
C ARG A 410 34.79 23.55 -1.08
N VAL A 411 35.13 23.10 0.11
CA VAL A 411 34.23 22.97 1.26
C VAL A 411 34.81 23.78 2.40
N SER A 412 34.06 24.73 2.95
CA SER A 412 34.40 25.37 4.22
C SER A 412 33.52 24.78 5.30
N LEU A 413 34.13 24.18 6.32
CA LEU A 413 33.39 23.65 7.47
C LEU A 413 32.93 24.78 8.40
N LYS A 414 33.68 25.90 8.44
CA LYS A 414 33.36 27.08 9.26
C LYS A 414 32.10 27.81 8.77
N THR A 415 31.95 27.98 7.46
CA THR A 415 30.74 28.58 6.86
C THR A 415 29.71 27.54 6.43
N CYS A 416 30.05 26.24 6.52
CA CYS A 416 29.29 25.11 6.01
C CYS A 416 28.92 25.25 4.52
N GLU A 417 29.78 25.86 3.72
CA GLU A 417 29.57 26.07 2.29
C GLU A 417 30.34 25.05 1.45
N CYS A 418 29.71 24.54 0.38
CA CYS A 418 30.33 23.66 -0.60
C CYS A 418 30.12 24.22 -2.01
N THR A 419 31.15 24.22 -2.86
CA THR A 419 31.00 24.63 -4.27
C THR A 419 30.10 23.71 -5.09
N CYS A 420 29.79 22.52 -4.57
CA CYS A 420 28.73 21.65 -5.09
C CYS A 420 27.32 22.24 -4.94
N MET A 421 27.14 23.21 -4.02
CA MET A 421 25.88 23.86 -3.66
C MET A 421 24.77 22.87 -3.24
N ALA A 422 25.13 21.63 -2.88
CA ALA A 422 24.19 20.60 -2.46
C ALA A 422 23.75 20.76 -0.99
N THR A 423 24.60 21.38 -0.17
CA THR A 423 24.39 21.62 1.25
C THR A 423 24.64 23.11 1.51
N GLN A 424 23.57 23.91 1.55
CA GLN A 424 23.62 25.20 2.23
C GLN A 424 22.80 25.03 3.51
N PRO A 425 23.42 25.05 4.71
CA PRO A 425 22.62 25.21 5.90
C PRO A 425 21.94 26.56 5.86
N THR A 426 20.70 26.59 6.32
CA THR A 426 19.99 27.82 6.62
C THR A 426 20.89 28.73 7.46
N LYS A 427 21.13 29.97 7.01
CA LYS A 427 21.79 31.01 7.82
C LYS A 427 20.86 31.42 8.98
N GLY A 428 20.66 30.50 9.92
CA GLY A 428 19.99 30.75 11.19
C GLY A 428 21.02 31.29 12.17
N LYS A 429 20.84 32.54 12.60
CA LYS A 429 21.65 33.19 13.64
C LYS A 429 21.55 32.39 14.95
N GLY A 430 22.54 31.54 15.20
CA GLY A 430 22.91 31.01 16.51
C GLY A 430 24.42 31.01 16.56
N ALA A 431 25.00 32.11 17.05
CA ALA A 431 26.44 32.21 17.22
C ALA A 431 26.90 31.16 18.24
N TRP A 432 27.73 30.21 17.81
CA TRP A 432 28.62 29.49 18.70
C TRP A 432 29.84 30.40 18.93
N GLU A 433 29.83 31.17 20.01
CA GLU A 433 31.05 31.81 20.52
C GLU A 433 31.79 30.76 21.37
N GLY A 434 32.64 29.95 20.71
CA GLY A 434 33.51 28.98 21.38
C GLY A 434 34.78 29.66 21.90
N ASN A 435 35.02 29.53 23.20
CA ASN A 435 36.23 30.00 23.90
C ASN A 435 37.32 28.90 23.79
N GLU A 436 38.56 29.25 23.45
CA GLU A 436 39.68 28.32 23.11
C GLU A 436 39.98 27.24 24.19
N LYS A 437 39.49 27.39 25.42
CA LYS A 437 39.68 26.39 26.49
C LYS A 437 38.69 25.22 26.44
N GLU A 438 37.50 25.39 25.87
CA GLU A 438 36.51 24.30 25.73
C GLU A 438 36.76 23.44 24.47
N GLU A 439 37.48 23.98 23.49
CA GLU A 439 37.85 23.32 22.23
C GLU A 439 38.79 22.12 22.46
N SER A 440 39.72 22.24 23.42
CA SER A 440 40.62 21.12 23.80
C SER A 440 39.89 19.97 24.50
N VAL A 441 38.85 20.27 25.29
CA VAL A 441 38.02 19.27 25.98
C VAL A 441 37.11 18.56 24.98
N TRP A 442 36.59 19.27 23.98
CA TRP A 442 35.81 18.70 22.89
C TRP A 442 36.65 17.83 21.94
N GLU A 443 37.87 18.23 21.57
CA GLU A 443 38.75 17.38 20.75
C GLU A 443 39.14 16.08 21.47
N GLU A 444 39.38 16.13 22.78
CA GLU A 444 39.71 14.95 23.59
C GLU A 444 38.47 14.06 23.83
N ALA A 445 37.29 14.66 24.01
CA ALA A 445 36.02 13.93 24.06
C ALA A 445 35.69 13.27 22.72
N VAL A 446 35.86 13.97 21.60
CA VAL A 446 35.62 13.43 20.24
C VAL A 446 36.62 12.33 19.92
N ARG A 447 37.90 12.45 20.26
CA ARG A 447 38.87 11.34 20.11
C ARG A 447 38.46 10.12 20.94
N THR A 448 37.98 10.34 22.15
CA THR A 448 37.56 9.26 23.06
C THR A 448 36.28 8.58 22.56
N VAL A 449 35.31 9.34 22.07
CA VAL A 449 34.08 8.84 21.44
C VAL A 449 34.41 8.07 20.17
N ARG A 450 35.22 8.63 19.27
CA ARG A 450 35.62 7.99 18.01
C ARG A 450 36.41 6.70 18.24
N LYS A 451 37.20 6.62 19.32
CA LYS A 451 37.87 5.38 19.74
C LYS A 451 36.87 4.33 20.23
N ARG A 452 35.89 4.72 21.05
CA ARG A 452 34.81 3.83 21.51
C ARG A 452 33.91 3.35 20.38
N GLU A 453 33.57 4.24 19.44
CA GLU A 453 32.78 3.91 18.25
C GLU A 453 33.53 2.94 17.33
N ASN A 454 34.84 3.13 17.12
CA ASN A 454 35.64 2.18 16.35
C ASN A 454 35.76 0.82 17.05
N GLU A 455 35.96 0.79 18.37
CA GLU A 455 35.98 -0.46 19.15
C GLU A 455 34.62 -1.17 19.11
N GLU A 456 33.51 -0.42 19.14
CA GLU A 456 32.16 -0.96 19.02
C GLU A 456 31.83 -1.42 17.60
N LEU A 457 32.31 -0.71 16.58
CA LEU A 457 32.16 -1.09 15.17
C LEU A 457 32.92 -2.41 14.88
N GLU A 458 34.13 -2.55 15.42
CA GLU A 458 34.91 -3.79 15.33
C GLU A 458 34.25 -4.95 16.10
N ARG A 459 33.62 -4.67 17.26
CA ARG A 459 32.80 -5.66 17.97
C ARG A 459 31.58 -6.09 17.14
N LYS A 460 30.83 -5.13 16.57
CA LYS A 460 29.66 -5.39 15.71
C LYS A 460 30.04 -6.16 14.44
N ARG A 461 31.19 -5.86 13.82
CA ARG A 461 31.74 -6.64 12.70
C ARG A 461 32.03 -8.09 13.09
N ARG A 462 32.62 -8.33 14.26
CA ARG A 462 32.87 -9.69 14.76
C ARG A 462 31.57 -10.44 15.01
N GLU A 463 30.55 -9.78 15.54
CA GLU A 463 29.21 -10.35 15.76
C GLU A 463 28.47 -10.64 14.44
N GLU A 464 28.57 -9.77 13.44
CA GLU A 464 28.03 -10.03 12.10
C GLU A 464 28.72 -11.19 11.39
N ILE A 465 30.05 -11.27 11.48
CA ILE A 465 30.82 -12.40 10.95
C ILE A 465 30.39 -13.70 11.64
N ALA A 466 30.19 -13.67 12.96
CA ALA A 466 29.69 -14.83 13.71
C ALA A 466 28.26 -15.22 13.30
N LYS A 467 27.34 -14.25 13.14
CA LYS A 467 25.96 -14.48 12.69
C LYS A 467 25.91 -15.04 11.27
N LYS A 468 26.70 -14.50 10.34
CA LYS A 468 26.80 -15.04 8.97
C LYS A 468 27.31 -16.47 8.97
N LYS A 469 28.31 -16.77 9.80
CA LYS A 469 28.82 -18.14 9.94
C LYS A 469 27.75 -19.08 10.49
N GLU A 470 26.94 -18.63 11.45
CA GLU A 470 25.82 -19.41 12.00
C GLU A 470 24.67 -19.61 11.00
N GLU A 471 24.38 -18.61 10.16
CA GLU A 471 23.41 -18.70 9.06
C GLU A 471 23.90 -19.63 7.95
N ASP A 472 25.17 -19.57 7.57
CA ASP A 472 25.77 -20.48 6.59
C ASP A 472 25.74 -21.92 7.11
N ASP A 473 26.12 -22.14 8.38
CA ASP A 473 26.03 -23.46 9.02
C ASP A 473 24.57 -23.95 9.09
N ARG A 474 23.61 -23.06 9.31
CA ARG A 474 22.17 -23.39 9.32
C ARG A 474 21.66 -23.74 7.93
N MET A 475 22.11 -23.01 6.89
CA MET A 475 21.75 -23.28 5.51
C MET A 475 22.33 -24.62 5.05
N GLN A 476 23.57 -24.91 5.42
CA GLN A 476 24.25 -26.17 5.15
C GLN A 476 23.49 -27.35 5.78
N ARG A 477 23.11 -27.25 7.07
CA ARG A 477 22.27 -28.25 7.74
C ARG A 477 20.91 -28.43 7.06
N GLY A 478 20.26 -27.33 6.67
CA GLY A 478 18.99 -27.38 5.94
C GLY A 478 19.11 -28.08 4.57
N TYR A 479 20.23 -27.89 3.88
CA TYR A 479 20.51 -28.54 2.61
C TYR A 479 20.77 -30.05 2.79
N GLU A 480 21.51 -30.45 3.82
CA GLU A 480 21.71 -31.85 4.17
C GLU A 480 20.40 -32.56 4.55
N GLU A 481 19.54 -31.90 5.34
CA GLU A 481 18.20 -32.41 5.67
C GLU A 481 17.31 -32.54 4.42
N TYR A 482 17.37 -31.57 3.51
CA TYR A 482 16.66 -31.64 2.23
C TYR A 482 17.09 -32.86 1.42
N LEU A 483 18.40 -33.08 1.26
CA LEU A 483 18.93 -34.25 0.54
C LEU A 483 18.49 -35.57 1.19
N LEU A 484 18.49 -35.63 2.53
CA LEU A 484 18.00 -36.81 3.27
C LEU A 484 16.49 -37.03 3.05
N ARG A 485 15.70 -35.96 3.00
CA ARG A 485 14.25 -36.04 2.79
C ARG A 485 13.93 -36.46 1.36
N ASP A 486 14.69 -35.97 0.38
CA ASP A 486 14.54 -36.34 -1.02
C ASP A 486 14.94 -37.79 -1.26
N LYS A 487 16.03 -38.26 -0.62
CA LYS A 487 16.42 -39.68 -0.63
C LYS A 487 15.31 -40.57 -0.05
N ARG A 488 14.74 -40.22 1.12
CA ARG A 488 13.61 -40.96 1.71
C ARG A 488 12.37 -40.95 0.82
N ARG A 489 12.11 -39.86 0.10
CA ARG A 489 10.99 -39.76 -0.85
C ARG A 489 11.19 -40.70 -2.04
N ASN A 490 12.39 -40.71 -2.61
CA ASN A 490 12.74 -41.61 -3.71
C ASN A 490 12.70 -43.09 -3.28
N ASP A 491 13.17 -43.41 -2.07
CA ASP A 491 13.06 -44.77 -1.52
C ASP A 491 11.60 -45.20 -1.31
N LYS A 492 10.73 -44.29 -0.84
CA LYS A 492 9.28 -44.56 -0.75
C LYS A 492 8.64 -44.80 -2.11
N LEU A 493 8.97 -43.98 -3.11
CA LEU A 493 8.46 -44.14 -4.49
C LEU A 493 8.93 -45.45 -5.10
N LYS A 494 10.17 -45.87 -4.82
CA LYS A 494 10.68 -47.18 -5.24
C LYS A 494 9.92 -48.32 -4.57
N ALA A 495 9.69 -48.26 -3.26
CA ALA A 495 8.94 -49.26 -2.52
C ALA A 495 7.46 -49.36 -2.95
N GLU A 496 6.84 -48.24 -3.36
CA GLU A 496 5.49 -48.22 -3.93
C GLU A 496 5.45 -48.88 -5.30
N ARG A 497 6.41 -48.58 -6.19
CA ARG A 497 6.54 -49.24 -7.49
C ARG A 497 6.73 -50.75 -7.35
N ASP A 498 7.56 -51.18 -6.40
CA ASP A 498 7.79 -52.60 -6.13
C ASP A 498 6.53 -53.29 -5.58
N ARG A 499 5.75 -52.62 -4.73
CA ARG A 499 4.44 -53.11 -4.27
C ARG A 499 3.43 -53.22 -5.41
N GLU A 500 3.37 -52.21 -6.28
CA GLU A 500 2.46 -52.21 -7.42
C GLU A 500 2.82 -53.33 -8.42
N ALA A 501 4.12 -53.53 -8.67
CA ALA A 501 4.64 -54.63 -9.49
C ALA A 501 4.27 -56.00 -8.88
N ARG A 502 4.46 -56.18 -7.57
CA ARG A 502 4.01 -57.41 -6.87
C ARG A 502 2.50 -57.62 -6.96
N SER A 503 1.70 -56.57 -6.79
CA SER A 503 0.23 -56.66 -6.92
C SER A 503 -0.18 -57.03 -8.35
N LYS A 504 0.46 -56.46 -9.38
CA LYS A 504 0.20 -56.82 -10.79
C LYS A 504 0.59 -58.27 -11.07
N PHE A 505 1.73 -58.72 -10.56
CA PHE A 505 2.18 -60.11 -10.69
C PHE A 505 1.19 -61.08 -10.03
N LEU A 506 0.76 -60.81 -8.79
CA LEU A 506 -0.23 -61.64 -8.08
C LEU A 506 -1.58 -61.71 -8.80
N ARG A 507 -2.06 -60.59 -9.36
CA ARG A 507 -3.28 -60.58 -10.19
C ARG A 507 -3.12 -61.41 -11.46
N SER A 508 -1.94 -61.35 -12.10
CA SER A 508 -1.63 -62.18 -13.27
C SER A 508 -1.68 -63.67 -12.93
N CYS A 509 -1.03 -64.08 -11.84
CA CYS A 509 -1.07 -65.48 -11.39
C CYS A 509 -2.50 -65.94 -11.03
N GLN A 510 -3.29 -65.08 -10.37
CA GLN A 510 -4.70 -65.39 -10.08
C GLN A 510 -5.54 -65.55 -11.35
N LEU A 511 -5.34 -64.69 -12.36
CA LEU A 511 -6.04 -64.79 -13.63
C LEU A 511 -5.66 -66.06 -14.39
N GLU A 512 -4.37 -66.45 -14.39
CA GLU A 512 -3.92 -67.72 -14.96
C GLU A 512 -4.51 -68.94 -14.24
N GLN A 513 -4.60 -68.89 -12.91
CA GLN A 513 -5.22 -69.96 -12.14
C GLN A 513 -6.72 -70.08 -12.45
N ILE A 514 -7.45 -68.96 -12.51
CA ILE A 514 -8.87 -68.93 -12.90
C ILE A 514 -9.05 -69.46 -14.33
N ALA A 515 -8.14 -69.13 -15.26
CA ALA A 515 -8.19 -69.62 -16.62
C ALA A 515 -8.00 -71.15 -16.69
N ARG A 516 -7.05 -71.70 -15.92
CA ARG A 516 -6.85 -73.16 -15.79
C ARG A 516 -8.07 -73.86 -15.19
N GLU A 517 -8.63 -73.31 -14.13
CA GLU A 517 -9.84 -73.86 -13.50
C GLU A 517 -11.04 -73.84 -14.45
N ARG A 518 -11.20 -72.78 -15.27
CA ARG A 518 -12.22 -72.73 -16.33
C ARG A 518 -11.98 -73.77 -17.43
N ALA A 519 -10.74 -73.97 -17.87
CA ALA A 519 -10.42 -74.99 -18.88
C ALA A 519 -10.74 -76.40 -18.36
N ASN A 520 -10.37 -76.71 -17.12
CA ASN A 520 -10.70 -77.99 -16.49
C ASN A 520 -12.22 -78.19 -16.34
N ARG A 521 -12.96 -77.12 -16.03
CA ARG A 521 -14.44 -77.15 -15.95
C ARG A 521 -15.06 -77.47 -17.30
N MET A 522 -14.65 -76.78 -18.37
CA MET A 522 -15.16 -77.05 -19.72
C MET A 522 -14.88 -78.49 -20.13
N HIS A 523 -13.70 -79.02 -19.80
CA HIS A 523 -13.36 -80.40 -20.08
C HIS A 523 -14.24 -81.38 -19.30
N LEU A 524 -14.48 -81.14 -18.00
CA LEU A 524 -15.39 -81.97 -17.19
C LEU A 524 -16.84 -81.93 -17.67
N GLU A 525 -17.34 -80.77 -18.10
CA GLU A 525 -18.69 -80.64 -18.68
C GLU A 525 -18.82 -81.36 -20.03
N GLU A 526 -17.74 -81.40 -20.82
CA GLU A 526 -17.69 -82.15 -22.08
C GLU A 526 -17.68 -83.66 -21.80
N VAL A 527 -16.87 -84.12 -20.84
CA VAL A 527 -16.89 -85.51 -20.38
C VAL A 527 -18.26 -85.90 -19.83
N ALA A 528 -18.92 -85.02 -19.07
CA ALA A 528 -20.26 -85.28 -18.54
C ALA A 528 -21.33 -85.37 -19.64
N ARG A 529 -21.26 -84.51 -20.68
CA ARG A 529 -22.16 -84.60 -21.84
C ARG A 529 -21.95 -85.87 -22.65
N GLU A 530 -20.70 -86.26 -22.86
CA GLU A 530 -20.38 -87.52 -23.54
C GLU A 530 -20.88 -88.74 -22.73
N ALA A 531 -20.72 -88.69 -21.41
CA ALA A 531 -21.23 -89.69 -20.49
C ALA A 531 -22.77 -89.82 -20.56
N GLU A 532 -23.51 -88.72 -20.59
CA GLU A 532 -24.97 -88.75 -20.79
C GLU A 532 -25.34 -89.29 -22.17
N ARG A 533 -24.64 -88.91 -23.24
CA ARG A 533 -24.90 -89.44 -24.59
C ARG A 533 -24.71 -90.96 -24.64
N ILE A 534 -23.63 -91.47 -24.05
CA ILE A 534 -23.37 -92.91 -23.95
C ILE A 534 -24.46 -93.60 -23.11
N LYS A 535 -24.96 -92.96 -22.04
CA LYS A 535 -26.05 -93.50 -21.21
C LYS A 535 -27.37 -93.57 -22.00
N GLU A 536 -27.69 -92.56 -22.80
CA GLU A 536 -28.88 -92.53 -23.67
C GLU A 536 -28.79 -93.55 -24.82
N GLU A 537 -27.65 -93.66 -25.50
CA GLU A 537 -27.39 -94.67 -26.54
C GLU A 537 -27.54 -96.09 -25.98
N ARG A 538 -27.08 -96.33 -24.74
CA ARG A 538 -27.22 -97.62 -24.05
C ARG A 538 -28.64 -97.88 -23.53
N ALA A 539 -29.39 -96.86 -23.13
CA ALA A 539 -30.79 -97.03 -22.72
C ALA A 539 -31.71 -97.46 -23.88
N GLN A 540 -31.31 -97.18 -25.14
CA GLN A 540 -32.03 -97.62 -26.34
C GLN A 540 -31.68 -99.06 -26.76
N THR A 541 -30.56 -99.60 -26.28
CA THR A 541 -30.15 -101.00 -26.50
C THR A 541 -30.48 -101.83 -25.25
N LYS A 542 -31.66 -102.46 -25.23
CA LYS A 542 -32.05 -103.39 -24.16
C LYS A 542 -31.13 -104.62 -24.19
N ASP A 543 -30.02 -104.58 -23.47
CA ASP A 543 -29.27 -105.78 -23.14
C ASP A 543 -28.81 -105.79 -21.69
N ALA A 544 -29.33 -106.78 -20.96
CA ALA A 544 -29.15 -106.99 -19.54
C ALA A 544 -27.80 -107.68 -19.28
N LYS A 545 -26.76 -106.89 -19.01
CA LYS A 545 -25.55 -107.27 -18.25
C LYS A 545 -24.63 -106.05 -18.13
N THR A 546 -24.68 -105.34 -16.99
CA THR A 546 -23.53 -104.70 -16.29
C THR A 546 -24.02 -103.73 -15.20
N GLU A 547 -24.34 -104.24 -14.01
CA GLU A 547 -24.68 -103.44 -12.82
C GLU A 547 -23.50 -102.63 -12.25
N GLU A 548 -22.24 -102.97 -12.58
CA GLU A 548 -21.06 -102.24 -12.06
C GLU A 548 -20.77 -100.93 -12.81
N HIS A 549 -21.23 -100.75 -14.05
CA HIS A 549 -21.01 -99.51 -14.81
C HIS A 549 -22.08 -98.45 -14.54
N HIS A 550 -23.31 -98.84 -14.21
CA HIS A 550 -24.37 -97.90 -13.78
C HIS A 550 -23.97 -97.12 -12.53
N HIS A 551 -23.32 -97.79 -11.57
CA HIS A 551 -22.88 -97.16 -10.33
C HIS A 551 -21.78 -96.10 -10.55
N PHE A 552 -20.87 -96.30 -11.52
CA PHE A 552 -19.85 -95.30 -11.86
C PHE A 552 -20.46 -94.05 -12.50
N PHE A 553 -21.36 -94.22 -13.47
CA PHE A 553 -22.01 -93.08 -14.12
C PHE A 553 -22.97 -92.32 -13.19
N ASP A 554 -23.72 -93.02 -12.35
CA ASP A 554 -24.56 -92.36 -11.35
C ASP A 554 -23.72 -91.64 -10.28
N SER A 555 -22.51 -92.15 -9.95
CA SER A 555 -21.56 -91.43 -9.09
C SER A 555 -20.98 -90.18 -9.74
N VAL A 556 -20.72 -90.20 -11.05
CA VAL A 556 -20.25 -89.01 -11.80
C VAL A 556 -21.35 -87.95 -11.92
N VAL A 557 -22.60 -88.35 -12.14
CA VAL A 557 -23.76 -87.44 -12.17
C VAL A 557 -24.03 -86.87 -10.78
N GLN A 558 -23.93 -87.67 -9.72
CA GLN A 558 -24.09 -87.18 -8.35
C GLN A 558 -22.96 -86.21 -7.97
N LEU A 559 -21.71 -86.51 -8.35
CA LEU A 559 -20.58 -85.60 -8.15
C LEU A 559 -20.80 -84.27 -8.89
N ALA A 560 -21.35 -84.29 -10.11
CA ALA A 560 -21.69 -83.08 -10.85
C ALA A 560 -22.79 -82.24 -10.16
N ARG A 561 -23.80 -82.88 -9.53
CA ARG A 561 -24.81 -82.18 -8.72
C ARG A 561 -24.21 -81.57 -7.46
N ASP A 562 -23.41 -82.34 -6.72
CA ASP A 562 -22.77 -81.88 -5.49
C ASP A 562 -21.82 -80.69 -5.75
N ILE A 563 -21.14 -80.68 -6.90
CA ILE A 563 -20.33 -79.55 -7.36
C ILE A 563 -21.21 -78.33 -7.63
N ARG A 564 -22.36 -78.50 -8.31
CA ARG A 564 -23.29 -77.41 -8.62
C ARG A 564 -23.88 -76.76 -7.36
N GLU A 565 -24.23 -77.56 -6.35
CA GLU A 565 -24.70 -77.07 -5.05
C GLU A 565 -23.60 -76.28 -4.30
N LYS A 566 -22.36 -76.76 -4.32
CA LYS A 566 -21.22 -76.03 -3.74
C LYS A 566 -20.93 -74.71 -4.46
N GLU A 567 -21.20 -74.64 -5.76
CA GLU A 567 -21.05 -73.41 -6.54
C GLU A 567 -22.11 -72.36 -6.21
N GLU A 568 -23.38 -72.75 -6.04
CA GLU A 568 -24.44 -71.84 -5.60
C GLU A 568 -24.13 -71.24 -4.22
N LEU A 569 -23.64 -72.06 -3.28
CA LEU A 569 -23.22 -71.61 -1.95
C LEU A 569 -22.00 -70.66 -2.01
N ALA A 570 -21.04 -70.92 -2.90
CA ALA A 570 -19.86 -70.06 -3.07
C ALA A 570 -20.22 -68.71 -3.72
N GLU A 571 -21.19 -68.69 -4.63
CA GLU A 571 -21.66 -67.48 -5.31
C GLU A 571 -22.53 -66.61 -4.39
N GLU A 572 -23.34 -67.22 -3.52
CA GLU A 572 -24.00 -66.54 -2.40
C GLU A 572 -22.99 -65.93 -1.41
N SER A 573 -21.92 -66.65 -1.08
CA SER A 573 -20.86 -66.15 -0.20
C SER A 573 -20.12 -64.95 -0.81
N LYS A 574 -19.84 -64.97 -2.12
CA LYS A 574 -19.25 -63.82 -2.84
C LYS A 574 -20.21 -62.63 -2.90
N LYS A 575 -21.52 -62.85 -3.11
CA LYS A 575 -22.54 -61.78 -3.08
C LYS A 575 -22.66 -61.14 -1.69
N LYS A 576 -22.58 -61.91 -0.60
CA LYS A 576 -22.54 -61.39 0.79
C LYS A 576 -21.29 -60.54 1.04
N LYS A 577 -20.12 -60.97 0.56
CA LYS A 577 -18.86 -60.20 0.66
C LYS A 577 -18.88 -58.89 -0.16
N ALA A 578 -19.54 -58.88 -1.32
CA ALA A 578 -19.66 -57.69 -2.17
C ALA A 578 -20.67 -56.64 -1.65
N ARG A 579 -21.66 -57.06 -0.83
CA ARG A 579 -22.59 -56.15 -0.14
C ARG A 579 -22.01 -55.51 1.13
N GLY A 580 -20.75 -55.78 1.46
CA GLY A 580 -20.08 -55.19 2.63
C GLY A 580 -20.57 -55.74 3.97
N GLU A 581 -21.38 -56.81 3.96
CA GLU A 581 -21.86 -57.50 5.16
C GLU A 581 -20.84 -58.58 5.56
N GLY A 582 -19.66 -58.13 5.96
CA GLY A 582 -18.62 -58.94 6.59
C GLY A 582 -18.17 -58.25 7.86
N ALA A 583 -18.64 -58.74 9.01
CA ALA A 583 -18.43 -58.17 10.32
C ALA A 583 -16.94 -57.93 10.63
N PHE A 584 -16.64 -56.72 11.08
CA PHE A 584 -15.46 -56.37 11.86
C PHE A 584 -15.41 -57.27 13.11
N ALA A 585 -14.48 -58.23 13.14
CA ALA A 585 -14.04 -58.86 14.38
C ALA A 585 -12.67 -58.28 14.70
N THR A 586 -12.63 -57.33 15.63
CA THR A 586 -11.41 -56.79 16.22
C THR A 586 -10.84 -57.79 17.24
N GLN A 587 -9.76 -58.47 16.84
CA GLN A 587 -8.53 -58.64 17.63
C GLN A 587 -7.41 -59.13 16.72
#